data_AF-A0A101KSZ8-F1
#
_entry.id   AF-A0A101KSZ8-F1
#
_cell.length_a   1.000
_cell.length_b   1.000
_cell.length_c   1.000
_cell.angle_alpha   90.00
_cell.angle_beta   90.00
_cell.angle_gamma   90.00
#
_symmetry.space_group_name_H-M   'P 1'
#
loop_
_entity.id
_entity.type
_entity.pdbx_description
1 polymer ?
#
loop_
_entity_poly.entity_id
_entity_poly.type
_entity_poly.pdbx_seq_one_letter_code
_entity_poly.pdbx_strand_id
1 'polypeptide(L)'
;MTGNGLKWLTGVAIGLAGVTAGLGDADAQAVVNKIKERGYVSCSASQGVPGLSRPDEKGYYRGFDSDICRTFAVAILGDKDKIRYVPLNAGQRLPALQTGEIDILSRTSTITYSRDTTVRFVWINLYDTDGLLVRKADSITEPKMLDGKTVCLQGGGSLTEKAIEETEDQFGIAMKKVYYDSTIQARDAFFGGRCDSYVTDGTAAAGQRASVAKNPDDYDIIKVGNAAEPNGVAVARGDDQLFDIVRWTLNALFWAEANGITSENIDEKLASGSPEIKRVLGEEPGFGKPLGLDDKWVYNVIKQMGNYAQIWDRNLGKDSPLKVERGLNALWKDGGLNYPFPWD
;
A
#
# COMPACT_ATOMS: atom_id res chain seq x y z
N MET A 1 15.66 -3.01 91.74
CA MET A 1 15.14 -4.39 91.83
C MET A 1 14.59 -4.77 90.46
N THR A 2 15.18 -5.80 89.84
CA THR A 2 14.65 -6.71 88.77
C THR A 2 14.02 -6.09 87.52
N GLY A 3 14.45 -6.35 86.27
CA GLY A 3 15.38 -7.32 85.68
C GLY A 3 15.72 -6.92 84.23
N ASN A 4 16.93 -7.20 83.74
CA ASN A 4 17.31 -8.36 82.89
C ASN A 4 16.45 -8.48 81.61
N GLY A 5 16.96 -8.48 80.38
CA GLY A 5 18.34 -8.43 79.88
C GLY A 5 18.32 -8.38 78.34
N LEU A 6 19.29 -7.67 77.76
CA LEU A 6 19.46 -7.53 76.32
C LEU A 6 20.43 -8.63 75.83
N LYS A 7 19.94 -9.59 75.04
CA LYS A 7 20.77 -10.63 74.40
C LYS A 7 20.69 -10.54 72.88
N TRP A 8 21.85 -10.21 72.31
CA TRP A 8 22.51 -10.79 71.13
C TRP A 8 21.71 -11.16 69.88
N LEU A 9 22.11 -10.47 68.80
CA LEU A 9 22.13 -10.86 67.39
C LEU A 9 22.16 -12.38 67.12
N THR A 10 21.18 -12.85 66.35
CA THR A 10 21.37 -13.98 65.43
C THR A 10 20.76 -13.57 64.09
N GLY A 11 21.60 -13.53 63.07
CA GLY A 11 21.24 -13.13 61.71
C GLY A 11 20.29 -14.13 61.08
N VAL A 12 19.21 -13.60 60.50
CA VAL A 12 18.39 -14.31 59.53
C VAL A 12 18.79 -13.77 58.16
N ALA A 13 19.48 -14.61 57.39
CA ALA A 13 19.69 -14.39 55.97
C ALA A 13 18.33 -14.48 55.27
N ILE A 14 17.68 -13.34 55.04
CA ILE A 14 16.54 -13.26 54.13
C ILE A 14 17.15 -13.24 52.73
N GLY A 15 17.11 -14.40 52.06
CA GLY A 15 17.39 -14.49 50.64
C GLY A 15 16.47 -13.52 49.90
N LEU A 16 17.06 -12.61 49.12
CA LEU A 16 16.33 -11.89 48.09
C LEU A 16 15.77 -12.94 47.13
N ALA A 17 14.49 -13.30 47.30
CA ALA A 17 13.71 -13.88 46.24
C ALA A 17 13.69 -12.83 45.13
N GLY A 18 14.49 -13.08 44.08
CA GLY A 18 14.46 -12.30 42.87
C GLY A 18 13.02 -12.28 42.37
N VAL A 19 12.40 -11.11 42.43
CA VAL A 19 11.30 -10.77 41.54
C VAL A 19 11.94 -10.76 40.16
N THR A 20 11.96 -11.93 39.52
CA THR A 20 11.98 -12.00 38.06
C THR A 20 10.73 -11.24 37.66
N ALA A 21 10.92 -9.97 37.31
CA ALA A 21 9.99 -9.28 36.45
C ALA A 21 9.88 -10.20 35.24
N GLY A 22 8.80 -10.99 35.19
CA GLY A 22 8.33 -11.57 33.96
C GLY A 22 8.23 -10.38 33.03
N LEU A 23 9.18 -10.29 32.11
CA LEU A 23 8.97 -9.59 30.86
C LEU A 23 7.65 -10.17 30.38
N GLY A 24 6.61 -9.35 30.47
CA GLY A 24 5.36 -9.70 29.86
C GLY A 24 5.70 -9.88 28.39
N ASP A 25 5.81 -11.14 27.96
CA ASP A 25 5.33 -11.54 26.65
C ASP A 25 3.86 -11.13 26.67
N ALA A 26 3.65 -9.85 26.35
CA ALA A 26 2.39 -9.37 25.87
C ALA A 26 2.16 -10.22 24.62
N ASP A 27 1.38 -11.27 24.82
CA ASP A 27 0.62 -11.99 23.82
C ASP A 27 -0.33 -10.97 23.16
N ALA A 28 0.27 -10.02 22.44
CA ALA A 28 -0.37 -9.34 21.35
C ALA A 28 -0.58 -10.44 20.33
N GLN A 29 -1.72 -11.14 20.46
CA GLN A 29 -2.19 -12.13 19.52
C GLN A 29 -1.82 -11.64 18.11
N ALA A 30 -0.91 -12.38 17.43
CA ALA A 30 -0.39 -11.98 16.12
C ALA A 30 -1.55 -11.51 15.24
N VAL A 31 -1.40 -10.41 14.50
CA VAL A 31 -2.51 -9.78 13.75
C VAL A 31 -3.15 -10.81 12.81
N VAL A 32 -2.36 -11.73 12.28
CA VAL A 32 -2.80 -12.89 11.50
C VAL A 32 -3.83 -13.76 12.24
N ASN A 33 -3.63 -14.03 13.52
CA ASN A 33 -4.58 -14.78 14.33
C ASN A 33 -5.88 -14.00 14.54
N LYS A 34 -5.81 -12.69 14.76
CA LYS A 34 -7.00 -11.82 14.84
C LYS A 34 -7.77 -11.79 13.51
N ILE A 35 -7.05 -11.73 12.38
CA ILE A 35 -7.61 -11.84 11.02
C ILE A 35 -8.36 -13.16 10.86
N LYS A 36 -7.74 -14.28 11.26
CA LYS A 36 -8.34 -15.63 11.17
C LYS A 36 -9.56 -15.77 12.06
N GLU A 37 -9.49 -15.30 13.31
CA GLU A 37 -10.60 -15.36 14.28
C GLU A 37 -11.80 -14.55 13.79
N ARG A 38 -11.60 -13.33 13.31
CA ARG A 38 -12.71 -12.48 12.83
C ARG A 38 -13.13 -12.79 11.39
N GLY A 39 -12.34 -13.57 10.65
CA GLY A 39 -12.65 -14.05 9.31
C GLY A 39 -12.54 -13.02 8.19
N TYR A 40 -11.81 -11.92 8.37
CA TYR A 40 -11.53 -10.96 7.29
C TYR A 40 -10.26 -10.14 7.53
N VAL A 41 -9.60 -9.69 6.45
CA VAL A 41 -8.53 -8.68 6.49
C VAL A 41 -9.16 -7.28 6.46
N SER A 42 -8.76 -6.38 7.36
CA SER A 42 -9.08 -4.95 7.31
C SER A 42 -7.97 -4.22 6.57
N CYS A 43 -8.25 -3.71 5.37
CA CYS A 43 -7.26 -3.02 4.55
C CYS A 43 -7.67 -1.58 4.29
N SER A 44 -6.69 -0.70 4.12
CA SER A 44 -6.96 0.66 3.66
C SER A 44 -7.64 0.69 2.29
N ALA A 45 -8.45 1.71 2.07
CA ALA A 45 -8.85 2.14 0.75
C ALA A 45 -8.65 3.65 0.59
N SER A 46 -8.54 4.09 -0.66
CA SER A 46 -8.67 5.52 -0.94
C SER A 46 -10.14 5.95 -0.83
N GLN A 47 -10.39 7.24 -0.70
CA GLN A 47 -11.76 7.77 -0.64
C GLN A 47 -12.50 7.69 -2.00
N GLY A 48 -11.81 7.40 -3.11
CA GLY A 48 -12.43 7.23 -4.42
C GLY A 48 -11.55 7.67 -5.58
N VAL A 49 -10.42 6.99 -5.76
CA VAL A 49 -9.49 7.23 -6.86
C VAL A 49 -9.65 6.13 -7.91
N PRO A 50 -10.20 6.44 -9.11
CA PRO A 50 -10.35 5.46 -10.19
C PRO A 50 -9.02 4.81 -10.58
N GLY A 51 -9.05 3.52 -10.90
CA GLY A 51 -7.86 2.73 -11.21
C GLY A 51 -7.08 2.26 -9.97
N LEU A 52 -7.08 3.04 -8.88
CA LEU A 52 -6.32 2.71 -7.66
C LEU A 52 -7.20 2.08 -6.58
N SER A 53 -8.23 2.79 -6.09
CA SER A 53 -9.14 2.26 -5.06
C SER A 53 -10.42 3.09 -4.99
N ARG A 54 -11.56 2.53 -5.38
CA ARG A 54 -12.88 3.14 -5.19
C ARG A 54 -13.98 2.08 -5.11
N PRO A 55 -15.07 2.30 -4.34
CA PRO A 55 -16.23 1.43 -4.43
C PRO A 55 -16.90 1.57 -5.81
N ASP A 56 -17.36 0.46 -6.38
CA ASP A 56 -18.33 0.46 -7.47
C ASP A 56 -19.76 0.72 -6.95
N GLU A 57 -20.74 0.74 -7.86
CA GLU A 57 -22.15 1.02 -7.52
C GLU A 57 -22.74 0.03 -6.50
N LYS A 58 -22.15 -1.15 -6.34
CA LYS A 58 -22.57 -2.18 -5.38
C LYS A 58 -21.76 -2.10 -4.07
N GLY A 59 -20.90 -1.10 -3.91
CA GLY A 59 -20.01 -0.95 -2.77
C GLY A 59 -18.78 -1.85 -2.82
N TYR A 60 -18.55 -2.59 -3.92
CA TYR A 60 -17.38 -3.45 -4.05
C TYR A 60 -16.17 -2.62 -4.46
N TYR A 61 -15.11 -2.61 -3.66
CA TYR A 61 -13.93 -1.81 -3.95
C TYR A 61 -13.16 -2.35 -5.16
N ARG A 62 -12.88 -1.50 -6.13
CA ARG A 62 -12.14 -1.81 -7.36
C ARG A 62 -10.88 -0.97 -7.42
N GLY A 63 -9.86 -1.51 -8.09
CA GLY A 63 -8.60 -0.80 -8.36
C GLY A 63 -7.38 -1.58 -7.91
N PHE A 64 -6.22 -1.10 -8.34
CA PHE A 64 -4.91 -1.70 -8.10
C PHE A 64 -4.62 -1.90 -6.62
N ASP A 65 -4.70 -0.85 -5.80
CA ASP A 65 -4.45 -0.93 -4.35
C ASP A 65 -5.44 -1.87 -3.67
N SER A 66 -6.71 -1.85 -4.11
CA SER A 66 -7.75 -2.73 -3.60
C SER A 66 -7.46 -4.19 -3.94
N ASP A 67 -7.05 -4.49 -5.16
CA ASP A 67 -6.70 -5.85 -5.56
C ASP A 67 -5.42 -6.35 -4.88
N ILE A 68 -4.45 -5.49 -4.64
CA ILE A 68 -3.29 -5.82 -3.80
C ILE A 68 -3.76 -6.22 -2.40
N CYS A 69 -4.67 -5.49 -1.76
CA CYS A 69 -5.22 -5.92 -0.47
C CYS A 69 -5.88 -7.31 -0.53
N ARG A 70 -6.60 -7.64 -1.61
CA ARG A 70 -7.26 -8.95 -1.75
C ARG A 70 -6.26 -10.10 -1.80
N THR A 71 -5.05 -9.86 -2.32
CA THR A 71 -4.01 -10.90 -2.34
C THR A 71 -3.68 -11.37 -0.92
N PHE A 72 -3.68 -10.47 0.07
CA PHE A 72 -3.47 -10.84 1.47
C PHE A 72 -4.67 -11.56 2.09
N ALA A 73 -5.90 -11.20 1.70
CA ALA A 73 -7.09 -11.95 2.10
C ALA A 73 -7.04 -13.40 1.57
N VAL A 74 -6.63 -13.59 0.32
CA VAL A 74 -6.44 -14.93 -0.25
C VAL A 74 -5.28 -15.68 0.44
N ALA A 75 -4.15 -15.02 0.69
CA ALA A 75 -3.01 -15.66 1.34
C ALA A 75 -3.36 -16.15 2.76
N ILE A 76 -4.07 -15.33 3.54
CA ILE A 76 -4.35 -15.63 4.95
C ILE A 76 -5.61 -16.50 5.14
N LEU A 77 -6.64 -16.26 4.32
CA LEU A 77 -7.98 -16.84 4.51
C LEU A 77 -8.45 -17.71 3.33
N GLY A 78 -7.69 -17.77 2.24
CA GLY A 78 -8.03 -18.56 1.05
C GLY A 78 -9.14 -17.97 0.19
N ASP A 79 -9.62 -16.75 0.47
CA ASP A 79 -10.78 -16.16 -0.20
C ASP A 79 -10.61 -14.64 -0.35
N LYS A 80 -10.63 -14.15 -1.59
CA LYS A 80 -10.45 -12.75 -1.95
C LYS A 80 -11.55 -11.82 -1.44
N ASP A 81 -12.71 -12.36 -1.11
CA ASP A 81 -13.86 -11.59 -0.64
C ASP A 81 -13.92 -11.52 0.90
N LYS A 82 -12.99 -12.17 1.61
CA LYS A 82 -12.80 -12.02 3.08
C LYS A 82 -12.01 -10.76 3.42
N ILE A 83 -12.53 -9.63 2.99
CA ILE A 83 -11.87 -8.33 3.14
C ILE A 83 -12.87 -7.24 3.52
N ARG A 84 -12.44 -6.35 4.41
CA ARG A 84 -13.11 -5.09 4.75
C ARG A 84 -12.21 -3.94 4.34
N TYR A 85 -12.75 -2.99 3.59
CA TYR A 85 -12.03 -1.77 3.24
C TYR A 85 -12.42 -0.62 4.17
N VAL A 86 -11.42 0.15 4.58
CA VAL A 86 -11.58 1.38 5.37
C VAL A 86 -11.11 2.58 4.52
N PRO A 87 -12.03 3.44 4.04
CA PRO A 87 -11.66 4.59 3.22
C PRO A 87 -10.99 5.69 4.05
N LEU A 88 -9.75 6.02 3.72
CA LEU A 88 -8.90 6.94 4.49
C LEU A 88 -8.36 8.07 3.61
N ASN A 89 -8.36 9.31 4.13
CA ASN A 89 -7.61 10.40 3.53
C ASN A 89 -6.09 10.29 3.86
N ALA A 90 -5.27 11.23 3.38
CA ALA A 90 -3.82 11.15 3.56
C ALA A 90 -3.40 11.27 5.04
N GLY A 91 -4.10 12.10 5.82
CA GLY A 91 -3.79 12.32 7.24
C GLY A 91 -4.20 11.17 8.15
N GLN A 92 -5.23 10.41 7.77
CA GLN A 92 -5.78 9.32 8.56
C GLN A 92 -5.04 7.98 8.37
N ARG A 93 -4.42 7.76 7.21
CA ARG A 93 -3.96 6.43 6.80
C ARG A 93 -2.90 5.78 7.69
N LEU A 94 -1.92 6.57 8.16
CA LEU A 94 -0.86 6.06 9.05
C LEU A 94 -1.39 5.87 10.48
N PRO A 95 -2.09 6.84 11.09
CA PRO A 95 -2.74 6.62 12.39
C PRO A 95 -3.65 5.38 12.41
N ALA A 96 -4.48 5.17 11.38
CA ALA A 96 -5.37 4.01 11.31
C ALA A 96 -4.63 2.67 11.34
N LEU A 97 -3.43 2.60 10.73
CA LEU A 97 -2.58 1.42 10.81
C LEU A 97 -1.95 1.27 12.19
N GLN A 98 -1.50 2.37 12.79
CA GLN A 98 -0.88 2.36 14.13
C GLN A 98 -1.86 1.97 15.23
N THR A 99 -3.13 2.36 15.12
CA THR A 99 -4.17 2.05 16.10
C THR A 99 -4.82 0.69 15.86
N GLY A 100 -4.50 0.00 14.76
CA GLY A 100 -5.09 -1.28 14.38
C GLY A 100 -6.52 -1.18 13.84
N GLU A 101 -6.96 0.00 13.38
CA GLU A 101 -8.21 0.15 12.62
C GLU A 101 -8.15 -0.62 11.30
N ILE A 102 -6.96 -0.63 10.68
CA ILE A 102 -6.59 -1.48 9.55
C ILE A 102 -5.38 -2.34 9.92
N ASP A 103 -5.28 -3.54 9.34
CA ASP A 103 -4.09 -4.39 9.52
C ASP A 103 -3.01 -4.07 8.48
N ILE A 104 -3.44 -3.70 7.27
CA ILE A 104 -2.55 -3.49 6.13
C ILE A 104 -2.94 -2.17 5.44
N LEU A 105 -1.93 -1.34 5.20
CA LEU A 105 -2.02 -0.15 4.36
C LEU A 105 -1.52 -0.49 2.96
N SER A 106 -2.45 -0.66 2.01
CA SER A 106 -2.21 -0.67 0.57
C SER A 106 -3.11 0.39 -0.05
N ARG A 107 -2.51 1.56 -0.27
CA ARG A 107 -3.10 2.81 -0.76
C ARG A 107 -1.91 3.68 -1.16
N THR A 108 -1.94 4.41 -2.29
CA THR A 108 -0.85 5.34 -2.67
C THR A 108 -0.28 6.07 -1.45
N SER A 109 0.89 5.62 -0.99
CA SER A 109 1.58 6.01 0.22
C SER A 109 3.07 5.85 -0.02
N THR A 110 3.74 6.97 -0.29
CA THR A 110 5.19 7.00 -0.49
C THR A 110 5.94 6.53 0.73
N ILE A 111 6.93 5.69 0.52
CA ILE A 111 7.92 5.36 1.53
C ILE A 111 8.81 6.60 1.76
N THR A 112 8.87 7.08 2.99
CA THR A 112 9.84 8.08 3.44
C THR A 112 10.46 7.64 4.75
N TYR A 113 11.63 8.19 5.09
CA TYR A 113 12.27 7.90 6.38
C TYR A 113 11.31 8.14 7.55
N SER A 114 10.67 9.31 7.60
CA SER A 114 9.77 9.66 8.70
C SER A 114 8.56 8.72 8.79
N ARG A 115 7.94 8.35 7.66
CA ARG A 115 6.81 7.43 7.65
C ARG A 115 7.23 6.00 8.01
N ASP A 116 8.36 5.53 7.48
CA ASP A 116 8.86 4.19 7.82
C ASP A 116 9.35 4.12 9.27
N THR A 117 9.68 5.22 9.95
CA THR A 117 9.96 5.15 11.39
C THR A 117 8.69 4.98 12.26
N THR A 118 7.49 5.23 11.73
CA THR A 118 6.22 5.14 12.49
C THR A 118 5.40 3.90 12.19
N VAL A 119 5.42 3.42 10.95
CA VAL A 119 4.87 2.13 10.49
C VAL A 119 5.99 1.30 9.86
N ARG A 120 5.72 0.16 9.22
CA ARG A 120 6.75 -0.65 8.56
C ARG A 120 6.37 -0.86 7.10
N PHE A 121 7.05 -0.21 6.17
CA PHE A 121 6.87 -0.49 4.75
C PHE A 121 7.54 -1.81 4.38
N VAL A 122 6.82 -2.62 3.60
CA VAL A 122 7.18 -4.00 3.30
C VAL A 122 7.77 -4.12 1.90
N TRP A 123 7.16 -3.44 0.93
CA TRP A 123 7.51 -3.52 -0.49
C TRP A 123 6.97 -2.31 -1.25
N ILE A 124 7.65 -1.88 -2.32
CA ILE A 124 7.18 -0.85 -3.27
C ILE A 124 6.34 -1.52 -4.35
N ASN A 125 5.01 -1.38 -4.30
CA ASN A 125 4.11 -2.00 -5.27
C ASN A 125 3.79 -1.09 -6.46
N LEU A 126 4.05 0.21 -6.34
CA LEU A 126 3.81 1.19 -7.41
C LEU A 126 4.87 2.30 -7.36
N TYR A 127 5.67 2.41 -8.41
CA TYR A 127 6.52 3.56 -8.70
C TYR A 127 5.71 4.60 -9.47
N ASP A 128 5.52 5.78 -8.90
CA ASP A 128 4.75 6.88 -9.49
C ASP A 128 5.57 8.18 -9.52
N THR A 129 4.94 9.27 -9.95
CA THR A 129 5.45 10.65 -9.91
C THR A 129 4.28 11.58 -9.59
N ASP A 130 4.51 12.79 -9.08
CA ASP A 130 3.41 13.74 -8.93
C ASP A 130 3.02 14.43 -10.25
N GLY A 131 1.73 14.76 -10.38
CA GLY A 131 1.16 15.37 -11.56
C GLY A 131 0.14 16.45 -11.25
N LEU A 132 0.16 17.51 -12.06
CA LEU A 132 -0.87 18.53 -12.14
C LEU A 132 -1.81 18.26 -13.29
N LEU A 133 -3.09 18.08 -12.98
CA LEU A 133 -4.15 18.13 -13.98
C LEU A 133 -4.46 19.59 -14.32
N VAL A 134 -4.44 19.92 -15.61
CA VAL A 134 -4.73 21.26 -16.14
C VAL A 134 -5.73 21.17 -17.29
N ARG A 135 -6.49 22.24 -17.54
CA ARG A 135 -7.36 22.33 -18.72
C ARG A 135 -6.57 22.83 -19.92
N LYS A 136 -6.72 22.18 -21.07
CA LYS A 136 -6.11 22.65 -22.33
C LYS A 136 -6.55 24.05 -22.71
N ALA A 137 -7.81 24.39 -22.43
CA ALA A 137 -8.37 25.72 -22.67
C ALA A 137 -7.61 26.85 -21.94
N ASP A 138 -6.97 26.54 -20.81
CA ASP A 138 -6.20 27.52 -20.03
C ASP A 138 -4.78 27.73 -20.61
N SER A 139 -4.40 26.95 -21.63
CA SER A 139 -3.10 27.03 -22.33
C SER A 139 -1.89 26.89 -21.41
N ILE A 140 -2.04 26.20 -20.28
CA ILE A 140 -0.96 25.89 -19.34
C ILE A 140 -0.27 24.62 -19.85
N THR A 141 0.95 24.74 -20.37
CA THR A 141 1.69 23.61 -20.96
C THR A 141 2.99 23.27 -20.24
N GLU A 142 3.42 24.12 -19.31
CA GLU A 142 4.66 23.95 -18.56
C GLU A 142 4.54 24.53 -17.14
N PRO A 143 5.31 24.03 -16.16
CA PRO A 143 5.17 24.44 -14.77
C PRO A 143 5.27 25.95 -14.53
N LYS A 144 6.17 26.66 -15.22
CA LYS A 144 6.36 28.11 -15.04
C LYS A 144 5.11 28.97 -15.31
N MET A 145 4.14 28.45 -16.07
CA MET A 145 2.88 29.14 -16.36
C MET A 145 1.89 29.13 -15.19
N LEU A 146 2.23 28.43 -14.11
CA LEU A 146 1.41 28.35 -12.89
C LEU A 146 1.67 29.50 -11.91
N ASP A 147 2.52 30.47 -12.25
CA ASP A 147 2.78 31.61 -11.39
C ASP A 147 1.51 32.42 -11.09
N GLY A 148 1.24 32.64 -9.80
CA GLY A 148 0.06 33.31 -9.28
C GLY A 148 -1.26 32.54 -9.47
N LYS A 149 -1.23 31.36 -10.08
CA LYS A 149 -2.40 30.49 -10.33
C LYS A 149 -2.78 29.67 -9.11
N THR A 150 -4.02 29.22 -9.08
CA THR A 150 -4.58 28.40 -8.00
C THR A 150 -4.37 26.92 -8.25
N VAL A 151 -3.95 26.19 -7.20
CA VAL A 151 -3.78 24.73 -7.23
C VAL A 151 -4.61 24.10 -6.11
N CYS A 152 -5.58 23.27 -6.50
CA CYS A 152 -6.36 22.48 -5.58
C CYS A 152 -5.52 21.26 -5.13
N LEU A 153 -5.55 20.94 -3.84
CA LEU A 153 -4.84 19.78 -3.29
C LEU A 153 -5.55 19.22 -2.06
N GLN A 154 -5.36 17.93 -1.79
CA GLN A 154 -5.76 17.36 -0.52
C GLN A 154 -4.69 17.67 0.52
N GLY A 155 -5.10 18.23 1.67
CA GLY A 155 -4.21 18.42 2.81
C GLY A 155 -3.94 17.12 3.58
N GLY A 156 -3.14 17.26 4.64
CA GLY A 156 -2.93 16.21 5.63
C GLY A 156 -1.71 15.32 5.37
N GLY A 157 -0.63 15.88 4.80
CA GLY A 157 0.67 15.20 4.73
C GLY A 157 0.88 14.30 3.51
N SER A 158 0.27 14.64 2.38
CA SER A 158 0.64 14.13 1.06
C SER A 158 1.99 14.71 0.62
N LEU A 159 2.79 13.98 -0.17
CA LEU A 159 4.03 14.54 -0.72
C LEU A 159 3.79 15.51 -1.88
N THR A 160 2.58 15.52 -2.44
CA THR A 160 2.15 16.49 -3.47
C THR A 160 2.27 17.94 -3.01
N GLU A 161 2.18 18.22 -1.70
CA GLU A 161 2.47 19.55 -1.13
C GLU A 161 3.93 19.93 -1.37
N LYS A 162 4.85 19.01 -1.09
CA LYS A 162 6.29 19.16 -1.32
C LYS A 162 6.63 19.25 -2.81
N ALA A 163 5.93 18.50 -3.67
CA ALA A 163 6.13 18.62 -5.12
C ALA A 163 5.72 20.00 -5.66
N ILE A 164 4.69 20.64 -5.09
CA ILE A 164 4.36 22.03 -5.40
C ILE A 164 5.53 22.94 -4.99
N GLU A 165 6.02 22.83 -3.76
CA GLU A 165 7.13 23.66 -3.25
C GLU A 165 8.40 23.50 -4.10
N GLU A 166 8.77 22.25 -4.41
CA GLU A 166 9.92 21.95 -5.28
C GLU A 166 9.76 22.54 -6.68
N THR A 167 8.54 22.56 -7.20
CA THR A 167 8.22 23.17 -8.51
C THR A 167 8.29 24.70 -8.43
N GLU A 168 7.77 25.30 -7.36
CA GLU A 168 7.87 26.74 -7.10
C GLU A 168 9.33 27.20 -7.06
N ASP A 169 10.16 26.48 -6.30
CA ASP A 169 11.61 26.76 -6.18
C ASP A 169 12.35 26.57 -7.50
N GLN A 170 12.07 25.47 -8.23
CA GLN A 170 12.76 25.17 -9.49
C GLN A 170 12.50 26.23 -10.56
N PHE A 171 11.29 26.77 -10.64
CA PHE A 171 10.89 27.70 -11.70
C PHE A 171 10.80 29.16 -11.25
N GLY A 172 11.00 29.45 -9.96
CA GLY A 172 10.90 30.80 -9.40
C GLY A 172 9.47 31.36 -9.49
N ILE A 173 8.47 30.51 -9.23
CA ILE A 173 7.04 30.85 -9.31
C ILE A 173 6.36 30.69 -7.94
N ALA A 174 5.16 31.25 -7.77
CA ALA A 174 4.36 31.04 -6.56
C ALA A 174 2.91 30.66 -6.90
N MET A 175 2.49 29.46 -6.51
CA MET A 175 1.11 28.98 -6.67
C MET A 175 0.27 29.27 -5.41
N LYS A 176 -1.00 29.60 -5.62
CA LYS A 176 -2.01 29.79 -4.56
C LYS A 176 -2.65 28.44 -4.22
N LYS A 177 -2.14 27.81 -3.16
CA LYS A 177 -2.60 26.50 -2.68
C LYS A 177 -4.01 26.60 -2.07
N VAL A 178 -4.93 25.75 -2.50
CA VAL A 178 -6.33 25.66 -2.01
C VAL A 178 -6.57 24.26 -1.43
N TYR A 179 -6.54 24.17 -0.11
CA TYR A 179 -6.60 22.92 0.62
C TYR A 179 -8.01 22.36 0.77
N TYR A 180 -8.13 21.04 0.63
CA TYR A 180 -9.33 20.27 0.92
C TYR A 180 -9.00 19.05 1.79
N ASP A 181 -9.98 18.58 2.56
CA ASP A 181 -9.81 17.41 3.42
C ASP A 181 -9.87 16.08 2.65
N SER A 182 -10.37 16.12 1.41
CA SER A 182 -10.59 14.94 0.57
C SER A 182 -10.08 15.14 -0.86
N THR A 183 -9.47 14.09 -1.40
CA THR A 183 -9.08 14.03 -2.82
C THR A 183 -10.25 14.23 -3.77
N ILE A 184 -11.46 13.79 -3.39
CA ILE A 184 -12.67 13.98 -4.18
C ILE A 184 -13.04 15.46 -4.24
N GLN A 185 -13.02 16.14 -3.09
CA GLN A 185 -13.35 17.57 -3.02
C GLN A 185 -12.34 18.43 -3.78
N ALA A 186 -11.04 18.16 -3.63
CA ALA A 186 -10.00 18.87 -4.39
C ALA A 186 -10.17 18.70 -5.91
N ARG A 187 -10.40 17.46 -6.35
CA ARG A 187 -10.66 17.13 -7.76
C ARG A 187 -11.92 17.82 -8.29
N ASP A 188 -13.03 17.73 -7.56
CA ASP A 188 -14.32 18.28 -8.00
C ASP A 188 -14.30 19.80 -8.01
N ALA A 189 -13.56 20.43 -7.09
CA ALA A 189 -13.30 21.87 -7.13
C ALA A 189 -12.55 22.28 -8.40
N PHE A 190 -11.55 21.51 -8.83
CA PHE A 190 -10.86 21.75 -10.10
C PHE A 190 -11.78 21.55 -11.32
N PHE A 191 -12.51 20.43 -11.42
CA PHE A 191 -13.44 20.20 -12.53
C PHE A 191 -14.60 21.21 -12.54
N GLY A 192 -14.97 21.74 -11.37
CA GLY A 192 -15.93 22.84 -11.22
C GLY A 192 -15.36 24.24 -11.49
N GLY A 193 -14.08 24.35 -11.89
CA GLY A 193 -13.45 25.62 -12.27
C GLY A 193 -13.01 26.51 -11.10
N ARG A 194 -12.97 26.00 -9.87
CA ARG A 194 -12.51 26.78 -8.70
C ARG A 194 -10.99 26.94 -8.62
N CYS A 195 -10.24 26.01 -9.23
CA CYS A 195 -8.80 26.06 -9.31
C CYS A 195 -8.33 26.01 -10.77
N ASP A 196 -7.20 26.66 -11.06
CA ASP A 196 -6.50 26.60 -12.34
C ASP A 196 -5.90 25.21 -12.59
N SER A 197 -5.50 24.51 -11.52
CA SER A 197 -4.92 23.17 -11.58
C SER A 197 -5.30 22.31 -10.36
N TYR A 198 -5.06 21.00 -10.45
CA TYR A 198 -5.21 20.04 -9.35
C TYR A 198 -3.98 19.14 -9.27
N VAL A 199 -3.33 19.09 -8.10
CA VAL A 199 -2.16 18.20 -7.87
C VAL A 199 -2.57 16.89 -7.20
N THR A 200 -2.01 15.78 -7.67
CA THR A 200 -2.10 14.45 -7.04
C THR A 200 -1.00 13.53 -7.58
N ASP A 201 -0.95 12.27 -7.13
CA ASP A 201 -0.09 11.23 -7.72
C ASP A 201 -0.42 11.08 -9.22
N GLY A 202 0.56 10.80 -10.07
CA GLY A 202 0.43 10.78 -11.52
C GLY A 202 -0.57 9.72 -12.00
N THR A 203 -0.53 8.54 -11.42
CA THR A 203 -1.52 7.48 -11.68
C THR A 203 -2.92 7.90 -11.22
N ALA A 204 -3.02 8.59 -10.07
CA ALA A 204 -4.28 9.15 -9.61
C ALA A 204 -4.81 10.22 -10.57
N ALA A 205 -3.97 11.14 -11.03
CA ALA A 205 -4.32 12.17 -12.01
C ALA A 205 -4.82 11.53 -13.32
N ALA A 206 -4.14 10.49 -13.82
CA ALA A 206 -4.57 9.72 -14.98
C ALA A 206 -5.94 9.07 -14.76
N GLY A 207 -6.16 8.46 -13.60
CA GLY A 207 -7.44 7.89 -13.20
C GLY A 207 -8.58 8.90 -13.15
N GLN A 208 -8.35 10.06 -12.53
CA GLN A 208 -9.36 11.12 -12.47
C GLN A 208 -9.64 11.71 -13.85
N ARG A 209 -8.62 11.93 -14.69
CA ARG A 209 -8.80 12.38 -16.07
C ARG A 209 -9.63 11.38 -16.89
N ALA A 210 -9.25 10.10 -16.87
CA ALA A 210 -9.88 9.09 -17.71
C ALA A 210 -11.32 8.75 -17.29
N SER A 211 -11.63 8.83 -15.98
CA SER A 211 -12.87 8.29 -15.43
C SER A 211 -13.82 9.32 -14.80
N VAL A 212 -13.40 10.57 -14.62
CA VAL A 212 -14.22 11.62 -13.97
C VAL A 212 -14.41 12.84 -14.87
N ALA A 213 -13.40 13.20 -15.66
CA ALA A 213 -13.58 14.26 -16.65
C ALA A 213 -14.71 13.88 -17.62
N LYS A 214 -15.57 14.85 -17.96
CA LYS A 214 -16.62 14.65 -18.96
C LYS A 214 -16.02 14.28 -20.32
N ASN A 215 -14.96 15.01 -20.71
CA ASN A 215 -14.14 14.73 -21.88
C ASN A 215 -12.68 14.65 -21.42
N PRO A 216 -12.08 13.46 -21.33
CA PRO A 216 -10.69 13.30 -20.91
C PRO A 216 -9.68 14.09 -21.75
N ASP A 217 -9.97 14.27 -23.05
CA ASP A 217 -9.10 14.96 -24.01
C ASP A 217 -8.98 16.47 -23.80
N ASP A 218 -9.86 17.06 -22.99
CA ASP A 218 -9.83 18.49 -22.63
C ASP A 218 -8.76 18.82 -21.58
N TYR A 219 -8.04 17.81 -21.07
CA TYR A 219 -7.12 17.94 -19.94
C TYR A 219 -5.75 17.32 -20.23
N ASP A 220 -4.70 18.00 -19.76
CA ASP A 220 -3.33 17.51 -19.76
C ASP A 220 -2.83 17.26 -18.34
N ILE A 221 -1.82 16.40 -18.22
CA ILE A 221 -1.13 16.12 -16.97
C ILE A 221 0.32 16.60 -17.12
N ILE A 222 0.70 17.58 -16.31
CA ILE A 222 2.06 18.10 -16.23
C ILE A 222 2.74 17.45 -15.03
N LYS A 223 3.86 16.74 -15.26
CA LYS A 223 4.66 16.18 -14.17
C LYS A 223 5.30 17.30 -13.35
N VAL A 224 5.30 17.15 -12.04
CA VAL A 224 5.82 18.14 -11.09
C VAL A 224 6.62 17.48 -9.98
N GLY A 225 7.42 18.29 -9.28
CA GLY A 225 8.35 17.82 -8.26
C GLY A 225 9.56 17.10 -8.84
N ASN A 226 10.54 16.87 -7.97
CA ASN A 226 11.80 16.19 -8.31
C ASN A 226 11.81 14.73 -7.84
N ALA A 227 10.83 14.34 -7.03
CA ALA A 227 10.76 13.00 -6.44
C ALA A 227 10.01 12.02 -7.36
N ALA A 228 10.61 10.84 -7.56
CA ALA A 228 9.81 9.65 -7.81
C ALA A 228 9.07 9.29 -6.52
N GLU A 229 7.86 8.81 -6.66
CA GLU A 229 6.97 8.45 -5.55
C GLU A 229 6.91 6.91 -5.44
N PRO A 230 7.83 6.25 -4.70
CA PRO A 230 7.75 4.82 -4.44
C PRO A 230 6.62 4.55 -3.43
N ASN A 231 5.44 4.24 -3.94
CA ASN A 231 4.30 3.85 -3.14
C ASN A 231 4.47 2.41 -2.66
N GLY A 232 4.32 2.21 -1.35
CA GLY A 232 4.54 0.92 -0.72
C GLY A 232 3.37 0.44 0.12
N VAL A 233 3.33 -0.88 0.31
CA VAL A 233 2.45 -1.53 1.28
C VAL A 233 3.10 -1.46 2.66
N ALA A 234 2.33 -1.11 3.69
CA ALA A 234 2.81 -1.03 5.05
C ALA A 234 1.96 -1.84 6.04
N VAL A 235 2.62 -2.28 7.11
CA VAL A 235 2.02 -2.94 8.27
C VAL A 235 2.40 -2.18 9.54
N ALA A 236 1.69 -2.44 10.65
CA ALA A 236 2.12 -1.94 11.95
C ALA A 236 3.49 -2.52 12.32
N ARG A 237 4.30 -1.76 13.08
CA ARG A 237 5.59 -2.25 13.58
C ARG A 237 5.36 -3.33 14.65
N GLY A 238 6.24 -4.34 14.68
CA GLY A 238 6.24 -5.37 15.72
C GLY A 238 5.47 -6.66 15.38
N ASP A 239 4.97 -6.81 14.15
CA ASP A 239 4.39 -8.08 13.67
C ASP A 239 5.20 -8.63 12.49
N ASP A 240 6.24 -9.42 12.82
CA ASP A 240 7.14 -10.01 11.82
C ASP A 240 6.42 -11.06 10.96
N GLN A 241 5.46 -11.80 11.52
CA GLN A 241 4.70 -12.80 10.77
C GLN A 241 3.86 -12.13 9.67
N LEU A 242 3.13 -11.06 10.00
CA LEU A 242 2.36 -10.31 9.02
C LEU A 242 3.27 -9.64 7.99
N PHE A 243 4.42 -9.10 8.43
CA PHE A 243 5.43 -8.54 7.54
C PHE A 243 5.88 -9.57 6.50
N ASP A 244 6.23 -10.78 6.93
CA ASP A 244 6.68 -11.86 6.05
C ASP A 244 5.57 -12.32 5.10
N ILE A 245 4.34 -12.49 5.59
CA ILE A 245 3.18 -12.84 4.74
C ILE A 245 2.98 -11.78 3.65
N VAL A 246 2.98 -10.50 4.02
CA VAL A 246 2.79 -9.40 3.06
C VAL A 246 3.94 -9.35 2.05
N ARG A 247 5.18 -9.48 2.52
CA ARG A 247 6.38 -9.45 1.68
C ARG A 247 6.37 -10.58 0.66
N TRP A 248 6.12 -11.81 1.11
CA TRP A 248 6.15 -12.98 0.25
C TRP A 248 4.92 -13.05 -0.66
N THR A 249 3.77 -12.55 -0.23
CA THR A 249 2.61 -12.41 -1.12
C THR A 249 2.90 -11.49 -2.28
N LEU A 250 3.49 -10.32 -2.04
CA LEU A 250 3.90 -9.42 -3.11
C LEU A 250 4.99 -10.05 -3.98
N ASN A 251 5.97 -10.72 -3.38
CA ASN A 251 6.99 -11.47 -4.11
C ASN A 251 6.39 -12.50 -5.07
N ALA A 252 5.38 -13.25 -4.63
CA ALA A 252 4.70 -14.27 -5.42
C ALA A 252 4.02 -13.68 -6.67
N LEU A 253 3.45 -12.48 -6.60
CA LEU A 253 2.84 -11.81 -7.75
C LEU A 253 3.88 -11.50 -8.84
N PHE A 254 5.04 -10.97 -8.45
CA PHE A 254 6.14 -10.66 -9.36
C PHE A 254 6.85 -11.92 -9.87
N TRP A 255 7.05 -12.92 -9.00
CA TRP A 255 7.65 -14.19 -9.37
C TRP A 255 6.77 -14.94 -10.38
N ALA A 256 5.45 -14.96 -10.18
CA ALA A 256 4.50 -15.56 -11.12
C ALA A 256 4.54 -14.86 -12.48
N GLU A 257 4.59 -13.52 -12.49
CA GLU A 257 4.76 -12.74 -13.73
C GLU A 257 6.08 -13.11 -14.44
N ALA A 258 7.19 -13.14 -13.69
CA ALA A 258 8.52 -13.43 -14.24
C ALA A 258 8.60 -14.84 -14.87
N ASN A 259 7.83 -15.80 -14.35
CA ASN A 259 7.75 -17.18 -14.82
C ASN A 259 6.57 -17.45 -15.78
N GLY A 260 5.83 -16.42 -16.19
CA GLY A 260 4.69 -16.55 -17.10
C GLY A 260 3.54 -17.40 -16.54
N ILE A 261 3.39 -17.41 -15.21
CA ILE A 261 2.29 -18.08 -14.50
C ILE A 261 1.15 -17.09 -14.35
N THR A 262 -0.04 -17.46 -14.79
CA THR A 262 -1.26 -16.64 -14.76
C THR A 262 -2.38 -17.39 -14.05
N SER A 263 -3.46 -16.69 -13.69
CA SER A 263 -4.67 -17.33 -13.14
C SER A 263 -5.24 -18.43 -14.04
N GLU A 264 -5.06 -18.31 -15.36
CA GLU A 264 -5.59 -19.21 -16.37
C GLU A 264 -4.72 -20.48 -16.52
N ASN A 265 -3.40 -20.35 -16.46
CA ASN A 265 -2.48 -21.47 -16.73
C ASN A 265 -1.90 -22.13 -15.47
N ILE A 266 -2.19 -21.62 -14.27
CA ILE A 266 -1.59 -22.11 -13.03
C ILE A 266 -1.82 -23.61 -12.77
N ASP A 267 -2.96 -24.16 -13.19
CA ASP A 267 -3.25 -25.59 -13.04
C ASP A 267 -2.32 -26.45 -13.91
N GLU A 268 -2.05 -26.00 -15.14
CA GLU A 268 -1.05 -26.61 -16.02
C GLU A 268 0.34 -26.48 -15.41
N LYS A 269 0.70 -25.29 -14.90
CA LYS A 269 2.00 -25.03 -14.28
C LYS A 269 2.23 -25.89 -13.02
N LEU A 270 1.19 -26.14 -12.23
CA LEU A 270 1.26 -27.07 -11.10
C LEU A 270 1.48 -28.52 -11.59
N ALA A 271 0.83 -28.93 -12.67
CA ALA A 271 0.96 -30.29 -13.19
C ALA A 271 2.31 -30.56 -13.88
N SER A 272 2.79 -29.64 -14.74
CA SER A 272 3.92 -29.86 -15.65
C SER A 272 5.12 -28.93 -15.43
N GLY A 273 5.04 -28.00 -14.48
CA GLY A 273 6.11 -27.04 -14.18
C GLY A 273 7.40 -27.69 -13.66
N SER A 274 8.45 -26.88 -13.53
CA SER A 274 9.69 -27.30 -12.90
C SER A 274 9.45 -27.72 -11.43
N PRO A 275 10.34 -28.51 -10.82
CA PRO A 275 10.24 -28.84 -9.40
C PRO A 275 10.12 -27.61 -8.50
N GLU A 276 10.82 -26.51 -8.84
CA GLU A 276 10.69 -25.23 -8.13
C GLU A 276 9.27 -24.67 -8.22
N ILE A 277 8.70 -24.57 -9.44
CA ILE A 277 7.32 -24.07 -9.63
C ILE A 277 6.34 -24.91 -8.83
N LYS A 278 6.45 -26.23 -8.90
CA LYS A 278 5.60 -27.17 -8.19
C LYS A 278 5.67 -26.99 -6.67
N ARG A 279 6.89 -26.84 -6.14
CA ARG A 279 7.13 -26.59 -4.70
C ARG A 279 6.56 -25.24 -4.26
N VAL A 280 6.80 -24.17 -5.02
CA VAL A 280 6.27 -22.82 -4.71
C VAL A 280 4.74 -22.78 -4.77
N LEU A 281 4.12 -23.53 -5.69
CA LEU A 281 2.66 -23.62 -5.81
C LEU A 281 2.02 -24.60 -4.79
N GLY A 282 2.82 -25.22 -3.91
CA GLY A 282 2.32 -26.05 -2.82
C GLY A 282 1.96 -27.49 -3.19
N GLU A 283 2.57 -28.07 -4.25
CA GLU A 283 2.52 -29.52 -4.50
C GLU A 283 3.26 -30.28 -3.38
N GLU A 284 4.33 -29.68 -2.86
CA GLU A 284 5.10 -30.17 -1.72
C GLU A 284 5.06 -29.15 -0.57
N PRO A 285 4.99 -29.60 0.70
CA PRO A 285 5.06 -28.70 1.84
C PRO A 285 6.37 -27.92 1.92
N GLY A 286 6.34 -26.68 2.41
CA GLY A 286 7.58 -25.98 2.76
C GLY A 286 7.49 -24.46 2.84
N PHE A 287 6.60 -23.84 2.07
CA PHE A 287 6.50 -22.37 1.99
C PHE A 287 5.27 -21.78 2.68
N GLY A 288 4.32 -22.60 3.14
CA GLY A 288 3.18 -22.15 3.95
C GLY A 288 3.47 -22.19 5.45
N LYS A 289 3.97 -23.34 5.94
CA LYS A 289 4.13 -23.58 7.39
C LYS A 289 4.98 -22.54 8.13
N PRO A 290 6.15 -22.07 7.61
CA PRO A 290 6.94 -21.03 8.28
C PRO A 290 6.18 -19.71 8.47
N LEU A 291 5.22 -19.42 7.57
CA LEU A 291 4.35 -18.24 7.63
C LEU A 291 3.07 -18.49 8.44
N GLY A 292 2.84 -19.73 8.90
CA GLY A 292 1.56 -20.14 9.51
C GLY A 292 0.40 -20.16 8.52
N LEU A 293 0.68 -20.40 7.23
CA LEU A 293 -0.29 -20.51 6.14
C LEU A 293 -0.40 -21.95 5.63
N ASP A 294 -1.44 -22.22 4.85
CA ASP A 294 -1.56 -23.44 4.04
C ASP A 294 -0.49 -23.43 2.92
N ASP A 295 0.09 -24.58 2.57
CA ASP A 295 1.16 -24.63 1.56
C ASP A 295 0.69 -24.23 0.16
N LYS A 296 -0.62 -24.28 -0.15
CA LYS A 296 -1.18 -23.80 -1.42
C LYS A 296 -1.47 -22.30 -1.43
N TRP A 297 -1.02 -21.53 -0.45
CA TRP A 297 -1.34 -20.10 -0.37
C TRP A 297 -0.92 -19.32 -1.64
N VAL A 298 0.25 -19.61 -2.22
CA VAL A 298 0.69 -18.99 -3.49
C VAL A 298 -0.24 -19.37 -4.63
N TYR A 299 -0.55 -20.66 -4.76
CA TYR A 299 -1.47 -21.15 -5.78
C TYR A 299 -2.83 -20.43 -5.66
N ASN A 300 -3.38 -20.33 -4.45
CA ASN A 300 -4.67 -19.68 -4.22
C ASN A 300 -4.62 -18.20 -4.62
N VAL A 301 -3.56 -17.48 -4.22
CA VAL A 301 -3.37 -16.06 -4.56
C VAL A 301 -3.36 -15.88 -6.08
N ILE A 302 -2.50 -16.59 -6.80
CA ILE A 302 -2.37 -16.43 -8.24
C ILE A 302 -3.63 -16.94 -8.97
N LYS A 303 -4.26 -18.02 -8.50
CA LYS A 303 -5.50 -18.53 -9.10
C LYS A 303 -6.65 -17.53 -9.02
N GLN A 304 -6.80 -16.84 -7.88
CA GLN A 304 -7.92 -15.92 -7.64
C GLN A 304 -7.66 -14.49 -8.10
N MET A 305 -6.40 -14.05 -8.04
CA MET A 305 -6.02 -12.64 -8.27
C MET A 305 -5.17 -12.42 -9.51
N GLY A 306 -4.58 -13.48 -10.08
CA GLY A 306 -3.58 -13.38 -11.13
C GLY A 306 -2.21 -12.93 -10.62
N ASN A 307 -1.25 -12.84 -11.52
CA ASN A 307 0.07 -12.26 -11.24
C ASN A 307 0.04 -10.72 -11.24
N TYR A 308 1.19 -10.08 -10.98
CA TYR A 308 1.28 -8.61 -10.93
C TYR A 308 0.86 -7.94 -12.25
N ALA A 309 1.27 -8.45 -13.42
CA ALA A 309 0.86 -7.91 -14.71
C ALA A 309 -0.66 -7.97 -14.93
N GLN A 310 -1.31 -9.05 -14.51
CA GLN A 310 -2.78 -9.17 -14.61
C GLN A 310 -3.50 -8.20 -13.68
N ILE A 311 -2.96 -7.94 -12.49
CA ILE A 311 -3.46 -6.90 -11.57
C ILE A 311 -3.25 -5.51 -12.18
N TRP A 312 -2.08 -5.26 -12.77
CA TRP A 312 -1.77 -4.00 -13.46
C TRP A 312 -2.71 -3.76 -14.63
N ASP A 313 -2.78 -4.69 -15.58
CA ASP A 313 -3.45 -4.50 -16.87
C ASP A 313 -4.93 -4.19 -16.69
N ARG A 314 -5.62 -4.89 -15.77
CA ARG A 314 -7.05 -4.68 -15.53
C ARG A 314 -7.38 -3.38 -14.81
N ASN A 315 -6.46 -2.83 -14.02
CA ASN A 315 -6.71 -1.68 -13.16
C ASN A 315 -6.12 -0.37 -13.70
N LEU A 316 -4.90 -0.44 -14.23
CA LEU A 316 -4.09 0.71 -14.65
C LEU A 316 -3.67 0.61 -16.12
N GLY A 317 -3.35 -0.60 -16.59
CA GLY A 317 -2.72 -0.82 -17.88
C GLY A 317 -3.69 -0.94 -19.05
N LYS A 318 -3.31 -1.78 -20.01
CA LYS A 318 -3.92 -1.87 -21.34
C LYS A 318 -5.39 -2.31 -21.33
N ASP A 319 -5.86 -2.99 -20.27
CA ASP A 319 -7.25 -3.46 -20.16
C ASP A 319 -8.11 -2.49 -19.34
N SER A 320 -7.52 -1.42 -18.81
CA SER A 320 -8.22 -0.35 -18.10
C SER A 320 -8.51 0.86 -19.02
N PRO A 321 -9.39 1.79 -18.64
CA PRO A 321 -9.53 3.08 -19.32
C PRO A 321 -8.31 4.00 -19.20
N LEU A 322 -7.40 3.74 -18.25
CA LEU A 322 -6.27 4.63 -17.96
C LEU A 322 -5.11 4.42 -18.94
N LYS A 323 -4.93 3.20 -19.44
CA LYS A 323 -3.86 2.83 -20.39
C LYS A 323 -2.46 3.28 -19.92
N VAL A 324 -2.18 3.15 -18.63
CA VAL A 324 -0.88 3.49 -18.04
C VAL A 324 0.16 2.45 -18.45
N GLU A 325 1.23 2.93 -19.08
CA GLU A 325 2.40 2.12 -19.41
C GLU A 325 3.13 1.68 -18.13
N ARG A 326 3.73 0.49 -18.15
CA ARG A 326 4.42 -0.08 -16.98
C ARG A 326 5.57 0.80 -16.48
N GLY A 327 6.41 1.29 -17.39
CA GLY A 327 7.59 2.08 -17.03
C GLY A 327 8.43 1.41 -15.94
N LEU A 328 8.74 2.14 -14.86
CA LEU A 328 9.48 1.60 -13.71
C LEU A 328 8.79 0.41 -13.02
N ASN A 329 7.47 0.23 -13.22
CA ASN A 329 6.71 -0.89 -12.68
C ASN A 329 6.85 -2.17 -13.51
N ALA A 330 7.58 -2.17 -14.63
CA ALA A 330 7.93 -3.39 -15.35
C ALA A 330 8.86 -4.28 -14.51
N LEU A 331 9.00 -5.55 -14.90
CA LEU A 331 10.03 -6.41 -14.33
C LEU A 331 11.42 -5.88 -14.69
N TRP A 332 12.40 -6.18 -13.84
CA TRP A 332 13.81 -5.81 -14.06
C TRP A 332 14.35 -6.27 -15.42
N LYS A 333 13.96 -7.47 -15.87
CA LYS A 333 14.36 -8.04 -17.17
C LYS A 333 13.78 -7.26 -18.37
N ASP A 334 12.74 -6.47 -18.13
CA ASP A 334 12.04 -5.65 -19.11
C ASP A 334 12.35 -4.14 -18.92
N GLY A 335 13.43 -3.82 -18.17
CA GLY A 335 13.88 -2.44 -17.94
C GLY A 335 13.20 -1.70 -16.79
N GLY A 336 12.36 -2.37 -16.00
CA GLY A 336 11.74 -1.81 -14.80
C GLY A 336 12.55 -2.06 -13.52
N LEU A 337 11.91 -1.86 -12.37
CA LEU A 337 12.52 -1.97 -11.05
C LEU A 337 12.02 -3.17 -10.23
N ASN A 338 10.96 -3.85 -10.68
CA ASN A 338 10.39 -4.95 -9.93
C ASN A 338 11.25 -6.22 -10.09
N TYR A 339 11.82 -6.66 -8.97
CA TYR A 339 12.70 -7.82 -8.89
C TYR A 339 12.15 -8.87 -7.91
N PRO A 340 11.59 -9.99 -8.39
CA PRO A 340 11.18 -11.07 -7.51
C PRO A 340 12.39 -11.77 -6.89
N PHE A 341 12.34 -12.00 -5.59
CA PHE A 341 13.31 -12.78 -4.82
C PHE A 341 13.16 -14.28 -5.11
N PRO A 342 14.29 -15.02 -5.08
CA PRO A 342 14.27 -16.47 -5.23
C PRO A 342 13.57 -17.16 -4.05
N TRP A 343 13.12 -18.40 -4.28
CA TRP A 343 12.53 -19.29 -3.27
C TRP A 343 13.52 -20.42 -2.94
N ASP A 344 13.80 -20.68 -1.66
CA ASP A 344 14.71 -21.74 -1.21
C ASP A 344 14.16 -22.65 -0.08
#